data_AF-A0A2A3JGR0-F1
#
_entry.id   AF-A0A2A3JGR0-F1
#
_cell.length_a   1.000
_cell.length_b   1.000
_cell.length_c   1.000
_cell.angle_alpha   90.00
_cell.angle_beta   90.00
_cell.angle_gamma   90.00
#
_symmetry.space_group_name_H-M   'P 1'
#
loop_
_entity.id
_entity.type
_entity.pdbx_description
1 polymer ?
#
loop_
_entity_poly.entity_id
_entity_poly.type
_entity_poly.pdbx_seq_one_letter_code
_entity_poly.pdbx_strand_id
1 'polypeptide(L)'
;MNTPKLLAHTSLAAGVVFTATAEYSLARKMGAMEAVAVMLPVAIDAYAVAALKRFRSFDITLSLLLMGAAQVSAHLLDSHVMRVNGWLVVIVSLLVPVAIWRTHALARDDDPTPAEPVEAFNPESLPPVEVERVPEMPPALEAVVLAAEEPRTRVSAPVPDDDDELLARTRQDFHGQIPTYRDLKEKYGIGQARARRIRAVLEGDLS
;
A
#
# COMPACT_ATOMS: atom_id res chain seq x y z
N MET A 1 18.60 28.37 -9.70
CA MET A 1 17.53 27.85 -8.83
C MET A 1 16.31 27.58 -9.71
N ASN A 2 15.81 26.34 -9.77
CA ASN A 2 14.74 25.99 -10.72
C ASN A 2 13.41 26.60 -10.26
N THR A 3 12.97 27.65 -10.95
CA THR A 3 11.70 28.37 -10.75
C THR A 3 10.48 27.47 -10.48
N PRO A 4 10.24 26.36 -11.21
CA PRO A 4 9.08 25.50 -10.94
C PRO A 4 9.13 24.77 -9.59
N LYS A 5 10.32 24.35 -9.13
CA LYS A 5 10.48 23.69 -7.82
C LYS A 5 10.24 24.66 -6.68
N LEU A 6 10.66 25.91 -6.86
CA LEU A 6 10.42 26.99 -5.89
C LEU A 6 8.91 27.23 -5.74
N LEU A 7 8.20 27.39 -6.86
CA LEU A 7 6.74 27.61 -6.88
C LEU A 7 5.98 26.46 -6.20
N ALA A 8 6.39 25.21 -6.44
CA ALA A 8 5.80 24.04 -5.81
C ALA A 8 5.99 24.05 -4.28
N HIS A 9 7.21 24.31 -3.80
CA HIS A 9 7.47 24.39 -2.36
C HIS A 9 6.75 25.56 -1.69
N THR A 10 6.68 26.72 -2.34
CA THR A 10 5.95 27.88 -1.79
C THR A 10 4.45 27.62 -1.73
N SER A 11 3.89 26.97 -2.75
CA SER A 11 2.47 26.57 -2.75
C SER A 11 2.18 25.57 -1.62
N LEU A 12 3.04 24.56 -1.47
CA LEU A 12 2.92 23.58 -0.38
C LEU A 12 3.02 24.24 0.99
N ALA A 13 4.03 25.09 1.21
CA ALA A 13 4.21 25.79 2.48
C ALA A 13 3.02 26.70 2.79
N ALA A 14 2.51 27.44 1.80
CA ALA A 14 1.33 28.28 1.98
C ALA A 14 0.09 27.45 2.33
N GLY A 15 -0.11 26.31 1.66
CA GLY A 15 -1.20 25.37 1.97
C GLY A 15 -1.12 24.85 3.40
N VAL A 16 0.05 24.37 3.83
CA VAL A 16 0.29 23.87 5.19
C VAL A 16 0.05 24.95 6.25
N VAL A 17 0.56 26.17 6.04
CA VAL A 17 0.33 27.28 6.98
C VAL A 17 -1.14 27.64 7.06
N PHE A 18 -1.84 27.64 5.93
CA PHE A 18 -3.27 27.92 5.87
C PHE A 18 -4.09 26.89 6.65
N THR A 19 -3.84 25.58 6.43
CA THR A 19 -4.54 24.51 7.15
C THR A 19 -4.20 24.56 8.64
N ALA A 20 -2.92 24.72 8.98
CA ALA A 20 -2.47 24.78 10.36
C ALA A 20 -3.10 25.94 11.16
N THR A 21 -3.33 27.09 10.52
CA THR A 21 -3.96 28.25 11.18
C THR A 21 -5.41 27.96 11.59
N ALA A 22 -6.17 27.30 10.72
CA ALA A 22 -7.57 26.93 11.01
C ALA A 22 -7.65 25.89 12.14
N GLU A 23 -6.78 24.87 12.09
CA GLU A 23 -6.72 23.79 13.07
C GLU A 23 -6.22 24.28 14.44
N TYR A 24 -5.21 25.15 14.46
CA TYR A 24 -4.78 25.84 15.67
C TYR A 24 -5.94 26.62 16.31
N SER A 25 -6.65 27.43 15.52
CA SER A 25 -7.78 28.22 16.00
C SER A 25 -8.92 27.34 16.54
N LEU A 26 -9.19 26.21 15.88
CA LEU A 26 -10.12 25.19 16.35
C LEU A 26 -9.72 24.65 17.72
N ALA A 27 -8.47 24.23 17.89
CA ALA A 27 -7.97 23.74 19.18
C ALA A 27 -8.07 24.79 20.29
N ARG A 28 -7.75 26.06 19.99
CA ARG A 28 -7.88 27.18 20.95
C ARG A 28 -9.34 27.39 21.37
N LYS A 29 -10.29 27.32 20.43
CA LYS A 29 -11.73 27.45 20.73
C LYS A 29 -12.29 26.31 21.57
N MET A 30 -11.69 25.13 21.47
CA MET A 30 -12.02 23.99 22.33
C MET A 30 -11.37 24.07 23.72
N GLY A 31 -10.58 25.10 24.01
CA GLY A 31 -9.95 25.32 25.31
C GLY A 31 -8.54 24.74 25.44
N ALA A 32 -7.91 24.29 24.35
CA ALA A 32 -6.52 23.84 24.42
C ALA A 32 -5.58 25.02 24.73
N MET A 33 -4.57 24.78 25.58
CA MET A 33 -3.50 25.74 25.82
C MET A 33 -2.70 25.99 24.52
N GLU A 34 -2.11 27.18 24.39
CA GLU A 34 -1.47 27.64 23.16
C GLU A 34 -0.42 26.67 22.61
N ALA A 35 0.49 26.19 23.47
CA ALA A 35 1.50 25.21 23.05
C ALA A 35 0.90 23.87 22.59
N VAL A 36 -0.21 23.43 23.18
CA VAL A 36 -0.88 22.17 22.82
C VAL A 36 -1.72 22.33 21.56
N ALA A 37 -2.28 23.52 21.33
CA ALA A 37 -3.07 23.79 20.13
C ALA A 37 -2.25 23.65 18.84
N VAL A 38 -0.94 23.91 18.89
CA VAL A 38 -0.01 23.69 17.77
C VAL A 38 0.16 22.19 17.45
N MET A 39 -0.06 21.31 18.42
CA MET A 39 0.14 19.86 18.22
C MET A 39 -0.94 19.22 17.35
N LEU A 40 -2.14 19.81 17.31
CA LEU A 40 -3.23 19.32 16.44
C LEU A 40 -2.82 19.34 14.97
N PRO A 41 -2.43 20.48 14.37
CA PRO A 41 -2.02 20.50 12.97
C PRO A 41 -0.75 19.71 12.71
N VAL A 42 0.22 19.75 13.63
CA VAL A 42 1.46 18.96 13.48
C VAL A 42 1.16 17.47 13.36
N ALA A 43 0.23 16.93 14.17
CA ALA A 43 -0.14 15.52 14.12
C ALA A 43 -0.83 15.14 12.80
N ILE A 44 -1.76 15.97 12.32
CA ILE A 44 -2.51 15.72 11.09
C ILE A 44 -1.58 15.83 9.87
N ASP A 45 -0.76 16.88 9.80
CA ASP A 45 0.18 17.09 8.69
C ASP A 45 1.27 16.01 8.65
N ALA A 46 1.79 15.58 9.80
CA ALA A 46 2.75 14.49 9.87
C ALA A 46 2.17 13.18 9.30
N TYR A 47 0.90 12.89 9.62
CA TYR A 47 0.20 11.73 9.05
C TYR A 47 -0.01 11.88 7.54
N ALA A 48 -0.45 13.04 7.06
CA ALA A 48 -0.61 13.30 5.64
C ALA A 48 0.70 13.13 4.86
N VAL A 49 1.80 13.67 5.38
CA VAL A 49 3.14 13.50 4.79
C VAL A 49 3.57 12.04 4.81
N ALA A 50 3.34 11.30 5.91
CA ALA A 50 3.63 9.88 5.99
C ALA A 50 2.83 9.07 4.96
N ALA A 51 1.53 9.35 4.81
CA ALA A 51 0.65 8.72 3.84
C ALA A 51 1.09 8.97 2.40
N LEU A 52 1.43 10.22 2.07
CA LEU A 52 1.91 10.62 0.75
C LEU A 52 3.26 9.98 0.41
N LYS A 53 4.21 9.96 1.36
CA LYS A 53 5.51 9.32 1.17
C LYS A 53 5.41 7.82 0.88
N ARG A 54 4.41 7.15 1.46
CA ARG A 54 4.18 5.71 1.30
C ARG A 54 3.26 5.37 0.11
N PHE A 55 2.73 6.38 -0.60
CA PHE A 55 1.82 6.20 -1.74
C PHE A 55 0.64 5.25 -1.46
N ARG A 56 0.16 5.19 -0.22
CA ARG A 56 -0.92 4.29 0.19
C ARG A 56 -2.25 5.01 0.04
N SER A 57 -2.98 4.70 -1.03
CA SER A 57 -4.21 5.42 -1.42
C SER A 57 -5.24 5.52 -0.29
N PHE A 58 -5.40 4.47 0.51
CA PHE A 58 -6.29 4.49 1.67
C PHE A 58 -5.89 5.54 2.71
N ASP A 59 -4.61 5.61 3.07
CA ASP A 59 -4.10 6.58 4.05
C ASP A 59 -4.08 8.01 3.51
N ILE A 60 -3.90 8.17 2.20
CA ILE A 60 -4.06 9.48 1.56
C ILE A 60 -5.51 9.94 1.69
N THR A 61 -6.49 9.08 1.38
CA THR A 61 -7.91 9.42 1.56
C THR A 61 -8.25 9.69 3.03
N LEU A 62 -7.76 8.88 3.96
CA LEU A 62 -8.02 9.05 5.38
C LEU A 62 -7.39 10.34 5.93
N SER A 63 -6.15 10.66 5.56
CA SER A 63 -5.51 11.92 5.96
C SER A 63 -6.25 13.15 5.43
N LEU A 64 -6.68 13.13 4.15
CA LEU A 64 -7.50 14.19 3.58
C LEU A 64 -8.85 14.33 4.31
N LEU A 65 -9.46 13.22 4.73
CA LEU A 65 -10.70 13.24 5.51
C LEU A 65 -10.49 13.85 6.90
N LEU A 66 -9.39 13.53 7.58
CA LEU A 66 -9.04 14.12 8.87
C LEU A 66 -8.81 15.63 8.76
N MET A 67 -8.03 16.07 7.77
CA MET A 67 -7.82 17.49 7.47
C MET A 67 -9.15 18.20 7.18
N GLY A 68 -9.96 17.63 6.29
CA GLY A 68 -11.27 18.17 5.93
C GLY A 68 -12.21 18.26 7.14
N ALA A 69 -12.23 17.25 8.00
CA ALA A 69 -13.04 17.27 9.22
C ALA A 69 -12.60 18.39 10.18
N ALA A 70 -11.29 18.62 10.34
CA ALA A 70 -10.77 19.71 11.15
C ALA A 70 -11.13 21.08 10.55
N GLN A 71 -10.96 21.26 9.24
CA GLN A 71 -11.30 22.50 8.54
C GLN A 71 -12.80 22.82 8.61
N VAL A 72 -13.66 21.85 8.32
CA VAL A 72 -15.11 22.01 8.41
C VAL A 72 -15.51 22.36 9.84
N SER A 73 -14.94 21.70 10.84
CA SER A 73 -15.18 22.01 12.26
C SER A 73 -14.77 23.44 12.62
N ALA A 74 -13.61 23.89 12.15
CA ALA A 74 -13.14 25.25 12.34
C ALA A 74 -14.11 26.28 11.74
N HIS A 75 -14.53 26.07 10.49
CA HIS A 75 -15.48 26.94 9.80
C HIS A 75 -16.87 26.94 10.43
N LEU A 76 -17.37 25.79 10.89
CA LEU A 76 -18.67 25.70 11.58
C LEU A 76 -18.66 26.49 12.89
N LEU A 77 -17.54 26.50 13.61
CA LEU A 77 -17.36 27.32 14.81
C LEU A 77 -17.20 28.81 14.47
N ASP A 78 -16.40 29.16 13.47
CA ASP A 78 -16.19 30.56 13.05
C ASP A 78 -17.46 31.21 12.51
N SER A 79 -18.25 30.48 11.73
CA SER A 79 -19.51 30.96 11.17
C SER A 79 -20.65 31.04 12.19
N HIS A 80 -20.41 30.63 13.45
CA HIS A 80 -21.40 30.56 14.52
C HIS A 80 -22.61 29.65 14.20
N VAL A 81 -22.51 28.82 13.16
CA VAL A 81 -23.51 27.81 12.79
C VAL A 81 -23.56 26.71 13.84
N MET A 82 -22.41 26.37 14.43
CA MET A 82 -22.29 25.40 15.52
C MET A 82 -21.64 26.05 16.74
N ARG A 83 -22.13 25.73 17.93
CA ARG A 83 -21.42 26.02 19.19
C ARG A 83 -20.58 24.82 19.60
N VAL A 84 -19.52 25.07 20.37
CA VAL A 84 -18.74 24.01 21.01
C VAL A 84 -19.69 23.17 21.86
N ASN A 85 -19.74 21.87 21.57
CA ASN A 85 -20.55 20.88 22.28
C ASN A 85 -19.76 19.59 22.44
N GLY A 86 -20.23 18.70 23.31
CA GLY A 86 -19.53 17.46 23.64
C GLY A 86 -19.22 16.58 22.41
N TRP A 87 -20.14 16.48 21.44
CA TRP A 87 -19.90 15.69 20.23
C TRP A 87 -18.77 16.25 19.36
N LEU A 88 -18.75 17.57 19.18
CA LEU A 88 -17.67 18.22 18.44
C LEU A 88 -16.33 17.99 19.13
N VAL A 89 -16.27 18.15 20.46
CA VAL A 89 -15.05 17.90 21.24
C VAL A 89 -14.61 16.45 21.07
N VAL A 90 -15.51 15.47 21.14
CA VAL A 90 -15.18 14.05 20.93
C VAL A 90 -14.61 13.82 19.53
N ILE A 91 -15.27 14.31 18.48
CA ILE A 91 -14.84 14.11 17.09
C ILE A 91 -13.45 14.72 16.87
N VAL A 92 -13.25 15.98 17.26
CA VAL A 92 -11.97 16.66 17.05
C VAL A 92 -10.87 16.05 17.92
N SER A 93 -11.21 15.63 19.15
CA SER A 93 -10.26 14.92 20.03
C SER A 93 -9.81 13.58 19.47
N LEU A 94 -10.63 12.91 18.66
CA LEU A 94 -10.28 11.65 18.01
C LEU A 94 -9.36 11.83 16.79
N LEU A 95 -9.28 13.03 16.19
CA LEU A 95 -8.39 13.27 15.04
C LEU A 95 -6.93 12.98 15.37
N VAL A 96 -6.47 13.42 16.55
CA VAL A 96 -5.07 13.26 16.98
C VAL A 96 -4.72 11.79 17.26
N PRO A 97 -5.45 11.04 18.10
CA PRO A 97 -5.21 9.60 18.29
C PRO A 97 -5.24 8.80 17.00
N VAL A 98 -6.17 9.09 16.08
CA VAL A 98 -6.25 8.40 14.79
C VAL A 98 -5.02 8.71 13.93
N ALA A 99 -4.61 9.97 13.83
CA ALA A 99 -3.41 10.37 13.10
C ALA A 99 -2.15 9.70 13.68
N ILE A 100 -1.99 9.69 15.01
CA ILE A 100 -0.87 9.04 15.69
C ILE A 100 -0.87 7.54 15.42
N TRP A 101 -2.01 6.87 15.64
CA TRP A 101 -2.13 5.42 15.45
C TRP A 101 -1.81 5.02 14.02
N ARG A 102 -2.37 5.72 13.02
CA ARG A 102 -2.11 5.42 11.62
C ARG A 102 -0.68 5.72 11.22
N THR A 103 -0.09 6.81 11.71
CA THR A 103 1.34 7.12 11.44
C THR A 103 2.25 6.01 11.97
N HIS A 104 1.99 5.50 13.18
CA HIS A 104 2.76 4.38 13.73
C HIS A 104 2.47 3.06 13.01
N ALA A 105 1.23 2.78 12.64
CA ALA A 105 0.89 1.60 11.84
C ALA A 105 1.64 1.62 10.50
N LEU A 106 1.73 2.78 9.86
CA LEU A 106 2.51 2.96 8.62
C LEU A 106 4.00 2.73 8.83
N ALA A 107 4.55 3.13 9.97
CA ALA A 107 5.96 2.94 10.27
C ALA A 107 6.33 1.46 10.55
N ARG A 108 5.39 0.66 11.10
CA ARG A 108 5.62 -0.76 11.41
C ARG A 108 5.61 -1.65 10.17
N ASP A 109 4.86 -1.28 9.14
CA ASP A 109 4.83 -2.01 7.88
C ASP A 109 6.19 -1.95 7.11
N ASP A 110 7.13 -1.11 7.57
CA ASP A 110 8.48 -0.96 7.01
C ASP A 110 9.58 -1.66 7.79
N ASP A 111 9.30 -2.18 8.99
CA ASP A 111 10.32 -2.93 9.72
C ASP A 111 10.58 -4.21 8.93
N PRO A 112 11.80 -4.43 8.41
CA PRO A 112 12.15 -5.74 7.89
C PRO A 112 11.97 -6.68 9.08
N THR A 113 11.01 -7.61 8.97
CA THR A 113 10.90 -8.74 9.89
C THR A 113 12.32 -9.20 10.17
N PRO A 114 12.79 -9.23 11.44
CA PRO A 114 14.11 -9.75 11.74
C PRO A 114 14.18 -11.10 11.03
N ALA A 115 15.11 -11.23 10.07
CA ALA A 115 15.38 -12.52 9.48
C ALA A 115 15.56 -13.47 10.66
N GLU A 116 14.72 -14.51 10.75
CA GLU A 116 14.95 -15.54 11.75
C GLU A 116 16.43 -15.89 11.69
N PRO A 117 17.14 -16.00 12.83
CA PRO A 117 18.54 -16.34 12.81
C PRO A 117 18.63 -17.60 11.97
N VAL A 118 19.23 -17.49 10.79
CA VAL A 118 19.58 -18.66 9.99
C VAL A 118 20.44 -19.46 10.94
N GLU A 119 19.92 -20.58 11.46
CA GLU A 119 20.71 -21.46 12.31
C GLU A 119 22.01 -21.69 11.58
N ALA A 120 23.10 -21.21 12.18
CA ALA A 120 24.41 -21.36 11.61
C ALA A 120 24.58 -22.86 11.33
N PHE A 121 24.73 -23.21 10.06
CA PHE A 121 24.97 -24.58 9.62
C PHE A 121 26.05 -25.17 10.52
N ASN A 122 25.66 -26.11 11.38
CA ASN A 122 26.59 -26.83 12.23
C ASN A 122 27.12 -28.01 11.41
N PRO A 123 28.37 -27.96 10.91
CA PRO A 123 28.92 -29.05 10.11
C PRO A 123 29.09 -30.36 10.90
N GLU A 124 28.90 -30.33 12.22
CA GLU A 124 29.15 -31.46 13.13
C GLU A 124 27.96 -32.44 13.25
N SER A 125 26.81 -32.15 12.62
CA SER A 125 25.65 -33.05 12.61
C SER A 125 25.46 -33.83 11.30
N LEU A 126 26.48 -33.91 10.44
CA LEU A 126 26.44 -34.76 9.25
C LEU A 126 26.83 -36.20 9.64
N PRO A 127 25.99 -37.22 9.42
CA PRO A 127 26.44 -38.61 9.51
C PRO A 127 27.53 -38.86 8.46
N PRO A 128 28.52 -39.73 8.73
CA PRO A 128 29.60 -39.99 7.78
C PRO A 128 29.03 -40.50 6.46
N VAL A 129 29.28 -39.73 5.39
CA VAL A 129 28.92 -40.09 4.02
C VAL A 129 29.83 -41.23 3.59
N GLU A 130 29.30 -42.45 3.58
CA GLU A 130 29.93 -43.61 2.93
C GLU A 130 29.72 -43.47 1.42
N VAL A 131 30.79 -43.09 0.70
CA VAL A 131 30.75 -42.89 -0.74
C VAL A 131 30.94 -44.24 -1.44
N GLU A 132 29.84 -44.96 -1.69
CA GLU A 132 29.83 -46.09 -2.62
C GLU A 132 29.76 -45.57 -4.07
N ARG A 133 30.83 -45.78 -4.83
CA ARG A 133 30.99 -45.34 -6.22
C ARG A 133 30.65 -46.48 -7.18
N VAL A 134 29.60 -46.39 -8.01
CA VAL A 134 29.45 -47.14 -9.29
C VAL A 134 28.50 -46.37 -10.27
N PRO A 135 28.71 -46.41 -11.61
CA PRO A 135 28.46 -45.30 -12.55
C PRO A 135 27.29 -45.46 -13.58
N GLU A 136 26.96 -44.32 -14.23
CA GLU A 136 26.42 -44.06 -15.60
C GLU A 136 25.01 -44.55 -16.08
N MET A 137 24.01 -43.64 -16.00
CA MET A 137 22.93 -43.19 -16.96
C MET A 137 21.95 -44.19 -17.69
N PRO A 138 20.81 -43.71 -18.29
CA PRO A 138 19.39 -43.86 -17.86
C PRO A 138 18.53 -44.82 -18.76
N PRO A 139 17.27 -45.25 -18.42
CA PRO A 139 16.05 -44.42 -18.65
C PRO A 139 14.79 -44.71 -17.78
N ALA A 140 13.81 -43.79 -17.89
CA ALA A 140 12.35 -43.97 -17.93
C ALA A 140 11.48 -44.36 -16.69
N LEU A 141 10.53 -43.44 -16.41
CA LEU A 141 9.10 -43.59 -16.06
C LEU A 141 8.62 -43.87 -14.61
N GLU A 142 7.80 -42.91 -14.13
CA GLU A 142 6.55 -43.02 -13.34
C GLU A 142 6.62 -43.68 -11.93
N ALA A 143 5.95 -43.28 -10.84
CA ALA A 143 4.74 -42.49 -10.58
C ALA A 143 4.77 -42.07 -9.05
N VAL A 144 4.26 -40.91 -8.60
CA VAL A 144 2.94 -40.72 -7.92
C VAL A 144 2.94 -41.33 -6.48
N VAL A 145 2.66 -40.72 -5.31
CA VAL A 145 1.98 -39.47 -4.87
C VAL A 145 2.00 -39.33 -3.31
N LEU A 146 1.75 -38.09 -2.83
CA LEU A 146 0.91 -37.66 -1.65
C LEU A 146 1.36 -38.09 -0.22
N ALA A 147 1.20 -37.35 0.89
CA ALA A 147 0.35 -36.24 1.37
C ALA A 147 1.07 -35.58 2.61
N ALA A 148 0.70 -34.48 3.29
CA ALA A 148 -0.55 -33.73 3.53
C ALA A 148 -0.19 -32.32 4.12
N GLU A 149 -0.74 -31.18 3.65
CA GLU A 149 -1.94 -30.40 4.10
C GLU A 149 -1.74 -29.51 5.36
N GLU A 150 -2.17 -28.24 5.51
CA GLU A 150 -3.00 -27.26 4.76
C GLU A 150 -2.90 -25.84 5.47
N PRO A 151 -3.37 -24.65 4.97
CA PRO A 151 -4.74 -24.42 4.46
C PRO A 151 -4.99 -23.40 3.30
N ARG A 152 -6.12 -23.64 2.61
CA ARG A 152 -7.04 -22.71 1.87
C ARG A 152 -6.70 -22.22 0.44
N THR A 153 -6.95 -23.12 -0.50
CA THR A 153 -7.77 -22.97 -1.73
C THR A 153 -7.84 -21.60 -2.44
N ARG A 154 -7.00 -21.42 -3.45
CA ARG A 154 -7.39 -20.78 -4.72
C ARG A 154 -6.59 -21.44 -5.85
N VAL A 155 -7.26 -22.23 -6.68
CA VAL A 155 -6.66 -22.87 -7.86
C VAL A 155 -6.28 -21.77 -8.84
N SER A 156 -5.03 -21.32 -8.80
CA SER A 156 -4.43 -20.53 -9.87
C SER A 156 -3.86 -21.52 -10.87
N ALA A 157 -4.40 -21.53 -12.09
CA ALA A 157 -3.79 -22.26 -13.19
C ALA A 157 -2.32 -21.81 -13.35
N PRO A 158 -1.40 -22.73 -13.68
CA PRO A 158 -0.01 -22.36 -13.94
C PRO A 158 0.01 -21.35 -15.09
N VAL A 159 0.51 -20.16 -14.76
CA VAL A 159 0.70 -19.07 -15.70
C VAL A 159 1.89 -19.45 -16.59
N PRO A 160 1.74 -19.45 -17.93
CA PRO A 160 2.88 -19.65 -18.81
C PRO A 160 3.94 -18.58 -18.59
N ASP A 161 5.22 -18.97 -18.52
CA ASP A 161 6.33 -18.02 -18.51
C ASP A 161 6.55 -17.38 -19.89
N ASP A 162 6.03 -17.98 -20.94
CA ASP A 162 6.08 -17.48 -22.30
C ASP A 162 4.94 -16.47 -22.59
N ASP A 163 5.29 -15.30 -23.13
CA ASP A 163 4.34 -14.24 -23.52
C ASP A 163 3.48 -14.69 -24.73
N ASP A 164 4.00 -15.56 -25.60
CA ASP A 164 3.27 -16.08 -26.77
C ASP A 164 2.19 -17.09 -26.39
N GLU A 165 2.48 -17.98 -25.43
CA GLU A 165 1.47 -18.90 -24.88
C GLU A 165 0.39 -18.13 -24.10
N LEU A 166 0.78 -17.08 -23.37
CA LEU A 166 -0.15 -16.23 -22.65
C LEU A 166 -1.07 -15.45 -23.61
N LEU A 167 -0.57 -15.01 -24.76
CA LEU A 167 -1.36 -14.38 -25.82
C LEU A 167 -2.39 -15.36 -26.40
N ALA A 168 -1.97 -16.59 -26.71
CA ALA A 168 -2.87 -17.62 -27.23
C ALA A 168 -4.00 -17.95 -26.23
N ARG A 169 -3.65 -18.16 -24.95
CA ARG A 169 -4.63 -18.36 -23.88
C ARG A 169 -5.56 -17.16 -23.73
N THR A 170 -5.02 -15.94 -23.75
CA THR A 170 -5.83 -14.71 -23.66
C THR A 170 -6.84 -14.61 -24.80
N ARG A 171 -6.46 -14.92 -26.04
CA ARG A 171 -7.40 -14.93 -27.17
C ARG A 171 -8.52 -15.96 -26.97
N GLN A 172 -8.17 -17.16 -26.52
CA GLN A 172 -9.14 -18.22 -26.24
C GLN A 172 -10.09 -17.84 -25.10
N ASP A 173 -9.54 -17.29 -24.02
CA ASP A 173 -10.24 -16.97 -22.78
C ASP A 173 -11.17 -15.77 -22.85
N PHE A 174 -10.87 -14.82 -23.75
CA PHE A 174 -11.66 -13.61 -23.97
C PHE A 174 -12.36 -13.60 -25.33
N HIS A 175 -12.43 -14.75 -26.01
CA HIS A 175 -13.13 -14.92 -27.29
C HIS A 175 -12.76 -13.87 -28.35
N GLY A 176 -11.49 -13.48 -28.40
CA GLY A 176 -10.99 -12.46 -29.32
C GLY A 176 -11.36 -11.00 -28.98
N GLN A 177 -12.01 -10.74 -27.84
CA GLN A 177 -12.18 -9.38 -27.31
C GLN A 177 -10.89 -8.91 -26.64
N ILE A 178 -10.64 -7.60 -26.65
CA ILE A 178 -9.49 -7.00 -25.97
C ILE A 178 -9.81 -6.85 -24.47
N PRO A 179 -9.20 -7.64 -23.58
CA PRO A 179 -9.46 -7.55 -22.14
C PRO A 179 -8.86 -6.30 -21.53
N THR A 180 -9.44 -5.82 -20.42
CA THR A 180 -8.84 -4.71 -19.68
C THR A 180 -7.59 -5.17 -18.92
N TYR A 181 -6.73 -4.23 -18.53
CA TYR A 181 -5.55 -4.55 -17.71
C TYR A 181 -5.94 -5.21 -16.38
N ARG A 182 -7.12 -4.91 -15.83
CA ARG A 182 -7.58 -5.52 -14.59
C ARG A 182 -7.89 -7.00 -14.79
N ASP A 183 -8.58 -7.33 -15.88
CA ASP A 183 -9.01 -8.70 -16.19
C ASP A 183 -7.82 -9.63 -16.41
N LEU A 184 -6.79 -9.14 -17.11
CA LEU A 184 -5.54 -9.89 -17.33
C LEU A 184 -4.81 -10.20 -16.03
N LYS A 185 -4.77 -9.24 -15.10
CA LYS A 185 -4.10 -9.42 -13.80
C LYS A 185 -4.90 -10.32 -12.87
N GLU A 186 -6.21 -10.23 -12.90
CA GLU A 186 -7.10 -11.05 -12.07
C GLU A 186 -7.12 -12.51 -12.54
N LYS A 187 -7.14 -12.74 -13.87
CA LYS A 187 -7.21 -14.08 -14.45
C LYS A 187 -5.87 -14.81 -14.47
N TYR A 188 -4.77 -14.09 -14.75
CA TYR A 188 -3.44 -14.70 -14.90
C TYR A 188 -2.44 -14.31 -13.82
N GLY A 189 -2.80 -13.50 -12.82
CA GLY A 189 -1.87 -13.12 -11.74
C GLY A 189 -0.63 -12.34 -12.22
N ILE A 190 -0.64 -11.80 -13.44
CA ILE A 190 0.55 -11.17 -14.05
C ILE A 190 0.78 -9.73 -13.57
N GLY A 191 2.04 -9.27 -13.67
CA GLY A 191 2.41 -7.89 -13.38
C GLY A 191 1.88 -6.86 -14.40
N GLN A 192 1.80 -5.58 -14.02
CA GLN A 192 1.31 -4.48 -14.88
C GLN A 192 2.11 -4.36 -16.19
N ALA A 193 3.43 -4.52 -16.14
CA ALA A 193 4.28 -4.44 -17.33
C ALA A 193 3.96 -5.55 -18.35
N ARG A 194 3.69 -6.77 -17.85
CA ARG A 194 3.34 -7.93 -18.68
C ARG A 194 1.94 -7.76 -19.29
N ALA A 195 0.95 -7.35 -18.48
CA ALA A 195 -0.40 -7.04 -18.97
C ALA A 195 -0.42 -5.95 -20.06
N ARG A 196 0.47 -4.95 -19.98
CA ARG A 196 0.62 -3.91 -21.01
C ARG A 196 1.12 -4.45 -22.35
N ARG A 197 2.12 -5.33 -22.33
CA ARG A 197 2.66 -5.96 -23.55
C ARG A 197 1.62 -6.82 -24.25
N ILE A 198 0.94 -7.69 -23.49
CA ILE A 198 -0.09 -8.60 -24.03
C ILE A 198 -1.21 -7.80 -24.70
N ARG A 199 -1.70 -6.73 -24.06
CA ARG A 199 -2.75 -5.90 -24.65
C ARG A 199 -2.29 -5.14 -25.89
N ALA A 200 -1.07 -4.60 -25.91
CA ALA A 200 -0.53 -3.88 -27.06
C ALA A 200 -0.43 -4.78 -28.30
N VAL A 201 -0.07 -6.05 -28.13
CA VAL A 201 -0.06 -7.04 -29.22
C VAL A 201 -1.48 -7.34 -29.70
N LEU A 202 -2.43 -7.56 -28.79
CA LEU A 202 -3.84 -7.80 -29.14
C LEU A 202 -4.48 -6.61 -29.88
N GLU A 203 -4.13 -5.38 -29.51
CA GLU A 203 -4.59 -4.16 -30.20
C GLU A 203 -3.97 -4.01 -31.60
N GLY A 204 -2.71 -4.42 -31.77
CA GLY A 204 -2.02 -4.37 -33.07
C GLY A 204 -2.50 -5.40 -34.08
N ASP A 205 -2.93 -6.58 -33.63
CA ASP A 205 -3.40 -7.67 -34.51
C ASP A 205 -4.86 -7.50 -35.00
N LEU A 206 -5.63 -6.60 -34.38
CA LEU A 206 -7.04 -6.33 -34.70
C LEU A 206 -7.24 -5.11 -35.61
N SER A 207 -6.15 -4.43 -36.01
CA SER A 207 -6.13 -3.30 -36.94
C SER A 207 -5.77 -3.73 -38.37
#